data_AF-A0A0S8GXH1-F1
#
_entry.id   AF-A0A0S8GXH1-F1
#
_cell.length_a   1.000
_cell.length_b   1.000
_cell.length_c   1.000
_cell.angle_alpha   90.00
_cell.angle_beta   90.00
_cell.angle_gamma   90.00
#
_symmetry.space_group_name_H-M   'P 1'
#
loop_
_entity.id
_entity.type
_entity.pdbx_description
1 polymer ?
#
loop_
_entity_poly.entity_id
_entity_poly.type
_entity_poly.pdbx_seq_one_letter_code
_entity_poly.pdbx_strand_id
1 'polypeptide(L)'
;MKCALCGGESKQQIITYEARWGKKLYSFKDVPALICESCGDISFTHQVMKEIDRIIRQHEKPEGYEKVPVFSLQKFLSHKTAP
;
A
#
# COMPACT_ATOMS: atom_id res chain seq x y z
N MET A 1 10.10 17.86 -4.86
CA MET A 1 8.76 18.05 -5.48
C MET A 1 7.82 18.39 -4.34
N LYS A 2 6.91 19.35 -4.51
CA LYS A 2 5.98 19.73 -3.45
C LYS A 2 4.85 18.71 -3.34
N CYS A 3 4.54 18.29 -2.11
CA CYS A 3 3.42 17.42 -1.80
C CYS A 3 2.11 18.12 -2.16
N ALA A 4 1.24 17.44 -2.90
CA ALA A 4 -0.06 17.97 -3.30
C ALA A 4 -1.04 18.10 -2.12
N LEU A 5 -0.86 17.34 -1.04
CA LEU A 5 -1.76 17.35 0.13
C LEU A 5 -1.42 18.44 1.14
N CYS A 6 -0.13 18.70 1.41
CA CYS A 6 0.29 19.62 2.47
C CYS A 6 1.29 20.70 2.04
N GLY A 7 1.80 20.65 0.80
CA GLY A 7 2.84 21.57 0.32
C GLY A 7 4.25 21.32 0.87
N GLY A 8 4.45 20.27 1.67
CA GLY A 8 5.78 19.86 2.16
C GLY A 8 6.71 19.34 1.06
N GLU A 9 7.98 19.08 1.39
CA GLU A 9 8.91 18.44 0.45
C GLU A 9 8.70 16.93 0.39
N SER A 10 8.77 16.38 -0.82
CA SER A 10 8.75 14.94 -1.07
C SER A 10 10.08 14.46 -1.62
N LYS A 11 10.51 13.28 -1.15
CA LYS A 11 11.74 12.59 -1.58
C LYS A 11 11.43 11.26 -2.26
N GLN A 12 12.28 10.90 -3.22
CA GLN A 12 12.21 9.59 -3.88
C GLN A 12 12.69 8.50 -2.93
N GLN A 13 11.93 7.41 -2.85
CA GLN A 13 12.24 6.23 -2.05
C GLN A 13 11.76 4.97 -2.77
N ILE A 14 12.34 3.82 -2.44
CA ILE A 14 11.89 2.50 -2.88
C ILE A 14 11.13 1.87 -1.72
N ILE A 15 9.90 1.41 -1.97
CA ILE A 15 9.01 0.88 -0.92
C ILE A 15 8.33 -0.42 -1.33
N THR A 16 7.77 -1.10 -0.32
CA THR A 16 6.68 -2.05 -0.53
C THR A 16 5.35 -1.29 -0.51
N TYR A 17 4.57 -1.41 -1.58
CA TYR A 17 3.25 -0.83 -1.68
C TYR A 17 2.18 -1.93 -1.60
N GLU A 18 1.38 -1.88 -0.54
CA GLU A 18 0.26 -2.80 -0.34
C GLU A 18 -1.05 -2.07 -0.59
N ALA A 19 -1.87 -2.61 -1.49
CA ALA A 19 -3.18 -2.02 -1.75
C ALA A 19 -4.22 -3.07 -2.16
N ARG A 20 -5.48 -2.73 -1.88
CA ARG A 20 -6.63 -3.59 -2.21
C ARG A 20 -7.22 -3.20 -3.56
N TRP A 21 -7.37 -4.20 -4.43
CA TRP A 21 -8.19 -4.09 -5.64
C TRP A 21 -9.30 -5.12 -5.58
N GLY A 22 -10.54 -4.62 -5.45
CA GLY A 22 -11.70 -5.46 -5.19
C GLY A 22 -11.55 -6.25 -3.90
N LYS A 23 -11.60 -7.58 -4.00
CA LYS A 23 -11.47 -8.50 -2.85
C LYS A 23 -10.05 -9.01 -2.61
N LYS A 24 -9.08 -8.61 -3.44
CA LYS A 24 -7.69 -9.09 -3.37
C LYS A 24 -6.79 -8.01 -2.77
N LEU A 25 -5.86 -8.43 -1.92
CA LEU A 25 -4.74 -7.62 -1.46
C LEU A 25 -3.55 -7.91 -2.37
N TYR A 26 -2.95 -6.86 -2.92
CA TYR A 26 -1.72 -6.92 -3.71
C TYR A 26 -0.58 -6.31 -2.90
N SER A 27 0.59 -6.91 -2.98
CA SER A 27 1.84 -6.38 -2.43
C SER A 27 2.84 -6.26 -3.57
N PHE A 28 3.26 -5.02 -3.84
CA PHE A 28 4.25 -4.68 -4.86
C PHE A 28 5.55 -4.32 -4.16
N LYS A 29 6.63 -5.04 -4.46
CA LYS A 29 7.97 -4.75 -3.93
C LYS A 29 8.72 -3.82 -4.87
N ASP A 30 9.73 -3.17 -4.32
CA ASP A 30 10.68 -2.33 -5.05
C ASP A 30 10.02 -1.20 -5.86
N VAL A 31 8.94 -0.63 -5.33
CA VAL A 31 8.17 0.41 -6.01
C VAL A 31 8.82 1.78 -5.79
N PRO A 32 9.25 2.49 -6.85
CA PRO A 32 9.71 3.86 -6.72
C PRO A 32 8.53 4.79 -6.43
N ALA A 33 8.64 5.53 -5.33
CA ALA A 33 7.63 6.44 -4.81
C ALA A 33 8.21 7.78 -4.39
N LEU A 34 7.37 8.81 -4.37
CA LEU A 34 7.67 10.09 -3.75
C LEU A 34 6.92 10.18 -2.42
N ILE A 35 7.67 10.25 -1.32
CA ILE A 35 7.12 10.30 0.04
C ILE A 35 7.32 11.70 0.60
N CYS A 36 6.24 12.33 1.04
CA CYS A 36 6.32 13.59 1.76
C CYS A 36 6.95 13.40 3.14
N GLU A 37 8.02 14.12 3.43
CA GLU A 37 8.71 14.02 4.71
C GLU A 37 7.91 14.65 5.87
N SER A 38 6.91 15.49 5.55
CA SER A 38 6.12 16.22 6.55
C SER A 38 4.83 15.50 6.95
N CYS A 39 4.11 14.88 6.00
CA CYS A 39 2.82 14.23 6.29
C CYS A 39 2.78 12.74 5.94
N GLY A 40 3.81 12.19 5.29
CA GLY A 40 3.86 10.79 4.90
C GLY A 40 3.03 10.44 3.66
N ASP A 41 2.47 11.42 2.95
CA ASP A 41 1.78 11.18 1.68
C ASP A 41 2.69 10.46 0.68
N ILE A 42 2.13 9.46 0.02
CA ILE A 42 2.83 8.62 -0.97
C ILE A 42 2.22 8.89 -2.33
N SER A 43 3.06 9.33 -3.27
CA SER A 43 2.67 9.54 -4.65
C SER A 43 3.55 8.74 -5.59
N PHE A 44 2.97 8.34 -6.72
CA PHE A 44 3.63 7.54 -7.74
C PHE A 44 3.64 8.30 -9.06
N THR A 45 4.66 8.05 -9.87
CA THR A 45 4.68 8.60 -11.24
C THR A 45 3.61 7.91 -12.10
N HIS A 46 3.22 8.56 -13.20
CA HIS A 46 2.27 7.97 -14.14
C HIS A 46 2.75 6.60 -14.68
N GLN A 47 4.06 6.44 -14.89
CA GLN A 47 4.65 5.18 -15.36
C GLN A 47 4.47 4.06 -14.34
N VAL A 48 4.72 4.32 -13.05
CA VAL A 48 4.54 3.33 -11.98
C VAL A 48 3.08 2.89 -11.88
N MET A 49 2.15 3.85 -11.87
CA MET A 49 0.71 3.55 -11.79
C MET A 49 0.23 2.76 -13.01
N LYS A 50 0.68 3.12 -14.21
CA LYS A 50 0.34 2.40 -15.44
C LYS A 50 0.80 0.94 -15.39
N GLU A 51 1.96 0.67 -14.81
CA GLU A 51 2.48 -0.69 -14.68
C GLU A 51 1.72 -1.50 -13.64
N ILE A 52 1.40 -0.91 -12.48
CA ILE A 52 0.52 -1.52 -11.47
C ILE A 52 -0.84 -1.89 -12.09
N ASP A 53 -1.44 -0.97 -12.84
CA ASP A 53 -2.70 -1.21 -13.53
C ASP A 53 -2.59 -2.33 -14.57
N ARG A 54 -1.49 -2.37 -15.33
CA ARG A 54 -1.22 -3.44 -16.31
C ARG A 54 -1.15 -4.80 -15.62
N ILE A 55 -0.36 -4.92 -14.55
CA ILE A 55 -0.19 -6.14 -13.76
C ILE A 55 -1.54 -6.66 -13.26
N ILE A 56 -2.37 -5.77 -12.71
CA ILE A 56 -3.68 -6.15 -12.15
C ILE A 56 -4.63 -6.57 -13.26
N ARG A 57 -4.73 -5.80 -14.36
CA ARG A 57 -5.65 -6.06 -15.48
C ARG A 57 -5.29 -7.29 -16.29
N GLN A 58 -3.99 -7.55 -16.47
CA GLN A 58 -3.50 -8.69 -17.23
C GLN A 58 -3.34 -9.95 -16.36
N HIS A 59 -3.59 -9.84 -15.05
CA HIS A 59 -3.44 -10.95 -14.11
C HIS A 59 -2.05 -11.60 -14.18
N GLU A 60 -1.02 -10.76 -14.20
CA GLU A 60 0.37 -11.22 -14.27
C GLU A 60 0.69 -12.21 -13.15
N LYS A 61 1.53 -13.20 -13.47
CA LYS A 61 1.95 -14.22 -12.51
C LYS A 61 2.86 -13.55 -11.46
N PRO A 62 2.50 -13.58 -10.16
CA PRO A 62 3.35 -12.98 -9.14
C PRO A 62 4.57 -13.85 -8.85
N GLU A 63 5.62 -13.21 -8.33
CA GLU A 63 6.84 -13.89 -7.86
C GLU A 63 6.56 -14.80 -6.65
N GLY A 64 5.53 -14.49 -5.88
CA GLY A 64 5.08 -15.27 -4.74
C GLY A 64 3.79 -14.73 -4.14
N TYR A 65 3.27 -15.44 -3.15
CA TYR A 65 2.12 -15.02 -2.36
C TYR A 65 2.51 -14.92 -0.90
N GLU A 66 2.13 -13.84 -0.24
CA GLU A 66 2.34 -13.66 1.20
C GLU A 66 1.10 -14.13 1.98
N LYS A 67 1.32 -14.84 3.09
CA LYS A 67 0.24 -15.24 4.01
C LYS A 67 0.00 -14.11 4.99
N VAL A 68 -1.13 -13.41 4.84
CA VAL A 68 -1.50 -12.31 5.73
C VAL A 68 -2.50 -12.81 6.78
N PRO A 69 -2.12 -12.85 8.07
CA PRO A 69 -3.06 -13.21 9.13
C PRO A 69 -4.10 -12.11 9.31
N VAL A 70 -5.37 -12.49 9.47
CA VAL A 70 -6.48 -11.54 9.65
C VAL A 70 -7.12 -11.75 11.01
N PHE A 71 -7.11 -10.70 11.82
CA PHE A 71 -7.69 -10.71 13.16
C PHE A 71 -8.96 -9.84 13.19
N SER A 72 -9.99 -10.33 13.88
CA SER A 72 -11.15 -9.50 14.25
C SER A 72 -10.95 -9.01 15.68
N LEU A 73 -10.61 -7.73 15.86
CA LEU A 73 -10.30 -7.18 17.17
C LEU A 73 -11.47 -7.27 18.16
N GLN A 74 -12.71 -7.15 17.68
CA GLN A 74 -13.90 -7.31 18.53
C GLN A 74 -13.90 -8.65 19.28
N LYS A 75 -13.49 -9.75 18.62
CA LYS A 75 -13.42 -11.07 19.27
C LYS A 75 -12.46 -11.10 20.45
N PHE A 76 -11.39 -10.30 20.45
CA PHE A 76 -10.45 -10.23 21.56
C PHE A 76 -10.93 -9.31 22.69
N LEU A 77 -11.70 -8.28 22.35
CA LEU A 77 -12.25 -7.33 23.32
C LEU A 77 -13.48 -7.88 24.05
N SER A 78 -14.30 -8.70 23.38
CA SER A 78 -15.48 -9.35 23.98
C SER A 78 -15.15 -10.34 25.11
N HIS A 79 -13.89 -10.76 25.27
CA HIS A 79 -13.45 -11.61 26.38
C HIS A 79 -12.91 -10.83 27.59
N LYS A 80 -12.80 -9.49 27.51
CA LYS A 80 -12.34 -8.62 28.61
C LYS A 80 -13.48 -7.95 29.38
N THR A 81 -14.72 -8.34 29.11
CA THR A 81 -15.94 -7.84 29.78
C THR A 81 -16.68 -8.99 30.45
N ALA A 82 -16.00 -9.67 31.38
CA ALA A 82 -16.66 -10.43 32.43
C ALA A 82 -16.13 -9.88 33.78
N PRO A 83 -17.02 -9.54 34.73
CA PRO A 83 -16.64 -8.95 36.02
C PRO A 83 -15.79 -9.89 36.87
#